data_AF-D7L3J2-F1
#
_entry.id   AF-D7L3J2-F1
#
_cell.length_a   1.000
_cell.length_b   1.000
_cell.length_c   1.000
_cell.angle_alpha   90.00
_cell.angle_beta   90.00
_cell.angle_gamma   90.00
#
_symmetry.space_group_name_H-M   'P 1'
#
loop_
_entity.id
_entity.type
_entity.pdbx_description
1 polymer ?
#
loop_
_entity_poly.entity_id
_entity_poly.type
_entity_poly.pdbx_seq_one_letter_code
_entity_poly.pdbx_strand_id
1 'polypeptide(L)'
;MTCHKIFLVISLMLAISLVNAVDFSVVDTTGDSPGGRKFREEIGGASYGEQTLRSATDFVWGLLQQTNPSDRRDIKMITLFMENGNGVAYNSNLGNEIHFNAGYLAGVSGDVKREFTGVVYHEVVHSWQWDGPGGLIEGIAYYVRLKAGYAPSHWVGPGRGDRWDQGYDFTARFLDYCNDLRNGFVAELNKKMRNGYSE
;
A
#
# COMPACT_ATOMS: atom_id res chain seq x y z
N MET A 1 -5.35 30.36 -61.21
CA MET A 1 -4.28 29.92 -60.29
C MET A 1 -4.90 29.71 -58.92
N THR A 2 -5.37 28.51 -58.66
CA THR A 2 -6.07 28.12 -57.42
C THR A 2 -5.13 27.27 -56.58
N CYS A 3 -4.70 27.80 -55.43
CA CYS A 3 -3.91 27.06 -54.44
C CYS A 3 -4.82 26.76 -53.25
N HIS A 4 -5.47 25.59 -53.27
CA HIS A 4 -6.16 25.06 -52.10
C HIS A 4 -5.12 24.47 -51.15
N LYS A 5 -4.90 25.15 -50.02
CA LYS A 5 -4.09 24.60 -48.92
C LYS A 5 -4.95 23.60 -48.16
N ILE A 6 -4.71 22.31 -48.41
CA ILE A 6 -5.29 21.21 -47.64
C ILE A 6 -4.63 21.24 -46.26
N PHE A 7 -5.37 21.65 -45.24
CA PHE A 7 -4.96 21.51 -43.83
C PHE A 7 -5.20 20.05 -43.42
N LEU A 8 -4.11 19.30 -43.26
CA LEU A 8 -4.13 17.95 -42.73
C LEU A 8 -4.28 18.03 -41.21
N VAL A 9 -5.49 17.84 -40.69
CA VAL A 9 -5.72 17.71 -39.23
C VAL A 9 -5.29 16.32 -38.82
N ILE A 10 -4.13 16.21 -38.18
CA ILE A 10 -3.65 14.98 -37.54
C ILE A 10 -4.53 14.76 -36.31
N SER A 11 -5.49 13.84 -36.41
CA SER A 11 -6.25 13.36 -35.27
C SER A 11 -5.31 12.58 -34.35
N LEU A 12 -4.94 13.18 -33.22
CA LEU A 12 -4.23 12.52 -32.14
C LEU A 12 -5.20 11.53 -31.49
N MET A 13 -5.22 10.28 -31.97
CA MET A 13 -5.88 9.21 -31.23
C MET A 13 -5.15 9.06 -29.91
N LEU A 14 -5.80 9.52 -28.84
CA LEU A 14 -5.40 9.20 -27.47
C LEU A 14 -5.44 7.68 -27.37
N ALA A 15 -4.27 7.04 -27.34
CA ALA A 15 -4.19 5.66 -26.95
C ALA A 15 -4.71 5.60 -25.52
N ILE A 16 -5.96 5.18 -25.35
CA ILE A 16 -6.49 4.78 -24.06
C ILE A 16 -5.64 3.57 -23.70
N SER A 17 -4.61 3.80 -22.88
CA SER A 17 -3.97 2.72 -22.16
C SER A 17 -5.11 1.97 -21.49
N LEU A 18 -5.23 0.67 -21.79
CA LEU A 18 -6.06 -0.23 -21.00
C LEU A 18 -5.52 -0.15 -19.57
N VAL A 19 -6.07 0.78 -18.79
CA VAL A 19 -5.90 0.79 -17.35
C VAL A 19 -6.57 -0.50 -16.94
N ASN A 20 -5.79 -1.52 -16.56
CA ASN A 20 -6.30 -2.60 -15.74
C ASN A 20 -6.73 -1.93 -14.43
N ALA A 21 -7.96 -1.42 -14.41
CA ALA A 21 -8.52 -0.79 -13.24
C ALA A 21 -8.61 -1.88 -12.17
N VAL A 22 -8.05 -1.58 -11.00
CA VAL A 22 -8.22 -2.42 -9.82
C VAL A 22 -9.52 -1.98 -9.16
N ASP A 23 -10.39 -2.95 -8.92
CA ASP A 23 -11.61 -2.72 -8.16
C ASP A 23 -11.30 -2.76 -6.66
N PHE A 24 -11.97 -1.89 -5.91
CA PHE A 24 -11.82 -1.81 -4.47
C PHE A 24 -13.19 -1.97 -3.83
N SER A 25 -13.26 -2.74 -2.77
CA SER A 25 -14.49 -2.87 -1.98
C SER A 25 -14.18 -2.97 -0.50
N VAL A 26 -15.16 -2.63 0.32
CA VAL A 26 -15.09 -2.80 1.77
C VAL A 26 -16.29 -3.58 2.25
N VAL A 27 -16.05 -4.60 3.06
CA VAL A 27 -17.07 -5.40 3.72
C VAL A 27 -16.93 -5.20 5.23
N ASP A 28 -17.97 -4.67 5.87
CA ASP A 28 -18.00 -4.45 7.32
C ASP A 28 -18.95 -5.45 8.00
N THR A 29 -18.38 -6.38 8.77
CA THR A 29 -19.10 -7.40 9.55
C THR A 29 -19.01 -7.16 11.05
N THR A 30 -18.54 -5.99 11.46
CA THR A 30 -18.18 -5.72 12.87
C THR A 30 -19.39 -5.52 13.79
N GLY A 31 -20.58 -5.27 13.22
CA GLY A 31 -21.78 -4.92 13.99
C GLY A 31 -21.52 -3.74 14.93
N ASP A 32 -22.15 -3.72 16.09
CA ASP A 32 -21.99 -2.66 17.09
C ASP A 32 -20.76 -2.82 18.00
N SER A 33 -19.70 -3.48 17.52
CA SER A 33 -18.46 -3.54 18.30
C SER A 33 -17.85 -2.13 18.50
N PRO A 34 -17.11 -1.89 19.59
CA PRO A 34 -16.48 -0.58 19.81
C PRO A 34 -15.56 -0.16 18.66
N GLY A 35 -14.81 -1.10 18.09
CA GLY A 35 -13.97 -0.84 16.92
C GLY A 35 -14.77 -0.59 15.64
N GLY A 36 -15.88 -1.30 15.44
CA GLY A 36 -16.80 -1.07 14.33
C GLY A 36 -17.38 0.35 14.36
N ARG A 37 -17.78 0.84 15.54
CA ARG A 37 -18.23 2.23 15.71
C ARG A 37 -17.12 3.22 15.33
N LYS A 38 -15.89 3.04 15.83
CA LYS A 38 -14.75 3.87 15.43
C LYS A 38 -14.53 3.89 13.93
N PHE A 39 -14.59 2.72 13.29
CA PHE A 39 -14.47 2.61 11.83
C PHE A 39 -15.54 3.45 11.11
N ARG A 40 -16.81 3.34 11.50
CA ARG A 40 -17.89 4.08 10.82
C ARG A 40 -17.93 5.56 11.18
N GLU A 41 -17.75 5.92 12.44
CA GLU A 41 -18.03 7.25 12.98
C GLU A 41 -16.80 8.17 12.99
N GLU A 42 -15.61 7.64 13.31
CA GLU A 42 -14.38 8.44 13.45
C GLU A 42 -13.50 8.40 12.19
N ILE A 43 -13.49 7.27 11.48
CA ILE A 43 -12.65 7.07 10.29
C ILE A 43 -13.40 7.50 9.02
N GLY A 44 -14.69 7.14 8.90
CA GLY A 44 -15.55 7.41 7.74
C GLY A 44 -16.06 6.16 7.02
N GLY A 45 -15.95 5.00 7.65
CA GLY A 45 -16.53 3.73 7.21
C GLY A 45 -16.03 3.26 5.86
N ALA A 46 -16.88 2.48 5.17
CA ALA A 46 -16.57 1.85 3.90
C ALA A 46 -16.10 2.85 2.82
N SER A 47 -16.71 4.04 2.75
CA SER A 47 -16.32 5.06 1.77
C SER A 47 -14.87 5.52 1.95
N TYR A 48 -14.44 5.79 3.19
CA TYR A 48 -13.05 6.14 3.46
C TYR A 48 -12.11 4.95 3.30
N GLY A 49 -12.55 3.73 3.65
CA GLY A 49 -11.80 2.50 3.41
C GLY A 49 -11.45 2.30 1.94
N GLU A 50 -12.44 2.40 1.03
CA GLU A 50 -12.21 2.27 -0.42
C GLU A 50 -11.29 3.38 -0.96
N GLN A 51 -11.48 4.63 -0.51
CA GLN A 51 -10.59 5.73 -0.86
C GLN A 51 -9.15 5.46 -0.42
N THR A 52 -8.98 4.88 0.77
CA THR A 52 -7.67 4.54 1.32
C THR A 52 -7.00 3.42 0.53
N LEU A 53 -7.74 2.35 0.17
CA LEU A 53 -7.21 1.28 -0.69
C LEU A 53 -6.69 1.80 -2.04
N ARG A 54 -7.47 2.68 -2.67
CA ARG A 54 -7.09 3.32 -3.94
C ARG A 54 -5.83 4.17 -3.78
N SER A 55 -5.83 5.06 -2.78
CA SER A 55 -4.71 5.98 -2.53
C SER A 55 -3.43 5.23 -2.15
N ALA A 56 -3.54 4.17 -1.34
CA ALA A 56 -2.44 3.30 -0.98
C ALA A 56 -1.90 2.55 -2.20
N THR A 57 -2.77 2.01 -3.06
CA THR A 57 -2.37 1.31 -4.29
C THR A 57 -1.60 2.23 -5.23
N ASP A 58 -2.12 3.44 -5.49
CA ASP A 58 -1.45 4.42 -6.34
C ASP A 58 -0.09 4.84 -5.76
N PHE A 59 -0.03 5.01 -4.43
CA PHE A 59 1.21 5.33 -3.73
C PHE A 59 2.25 4.20 -3.83
N VAL A 60 1.84 2.95 -3.62
CA VAL A 60 2.71 1.77 -3.75
C VAL A 60 3.25 1.65 -5.17
N TRP A 61 2.39 1.80 -6.20
CA TRP A 61 2.84 1.76 -7.59
C TRP A 61 3.86 2.85 -7.91
N GLY A 62 3.66 4.07 -7.40
CA GLY A 62 4.61 5.17 -7.57
C GLY A 62 5.93 4.89 -6.85
N LEU A 63 5.87 4.50 -5.58
CA LEU A 63 7.05 4.31 -4.74
C LEU A 63 7.89 3.11 -5.16
N LEU A 64 7.26 2.00 -5.53
CA LEU A 64 7.94 0.80 -6.03
C LEU A 64 8.19 0.83 -7.54
N GLN A 65 7.93 1.97 -8.19
CA GLN A 65 8.14 2.21 -9.63
C GLN A 65 7.46 1.16 -10.54
N GLN A 66 6.30 0.67 -10.14
CA GLN A 66 5.48 -0.26 -10.91
C GLN A 66 4.52 0.49 -11.84
N THR A 67 5.02 1.49 -12.59
CA THR A 67 4.18 2.32 -13.47
C THR A 67 3.67 1.55 -14.67
N ASN A 68 4.43 0.57 -15.16
CA ASN A 68 4.01 -0.33 -16.22
C ASN A 68 3.19 -1.49 -15.62
N PRO A 69 1.96 -1.78 -16.13
CA PRO A 69 1.19 -2.93 -15.69
C PRO A 69 1.96 -4.27 -15.72
N SER A 70 2.94 -4.44 -16.61
CA SER A 70 3.75 -5.67 -16.67
C SER A 70 4.72 -5.84 -15.49
N ASP A 71 4.97 -4.80 -14.70
CA ASP A 71 5.81 -4.85 -13.49
C ASP A 71 5.00 -5.15 -12.21
N ARG A 72 3.67 -5.27 -12.34
CA ARG A 72 2.75 -5.54 -11.24
C ARG A 72 2.40 -7.02 -11.15
N ARG A 73 1.98 -7.43 -9.96
CA ARG A 73 1.20 -8.66 -9.77
C ARG A 73 -0.16 -8.51 -10.43
N ASP A 74 -0.74 -9.64 -10.87
CA ASP A 74 -2.05 -9.65 -11.51
C ASP A 74 -3.17 -9.64 -10.47
N ILE A 75 -3.39 -8.48 -9.85
CA ILE A 75 -4.47 -8.22 -8.90
C ILE A 75 -5.55 -7.41 -9.61
N LYS A 76 -6.78 -7.91 -9.61
CA LYS A 76 -7.94 -7.24 -10.22
C LYS A 76 -8.85 -6.60 -9.19
N MET A 77 -8.83 -7.09 -7.95
CA MET A 77 -9.67 -6.62 -6.87
C MET A 77 -8.91 -6.66 -5.56
N ILE A 78 -9.10 -5.65 -4.72
CA ILE A 78 -8.70 -5.69 -3.32
C ILE A 78 -9.92 -5.40 -2.46
N THR A 79 -10.27 -6.34 -1.58
CA THR A 79 -11.37 -6.20 -0.63
C THR A 79 -10.82 -6.03 0.78
N LEU A 80 -11.24 -4.95 1.45
CA LEU A 80 -10.98 -4.75 2.88
C LEU A 80 -12.15 -5.32 3.69
N PHE A 81 -11.88 -6.35 4.47
CA PHE A 81 -12.80 -6.89 5.45
C PHE A 81 -12.55 -6.24 6.81
N MET A 82 -13.54 -5.50 7.30
CA MET A 82 -13.60 -5.11 8.71
C MET A 82 -14.31 -6.22 9.47
N GLU A 83 -13.60 -6.83 10.41
CA GLU A 83 -14.08 -8.00 11.15
C GLU A 83 -13.74 -7.90 12.64
N ASN A 84 -14.48 -8.65 13.46
CA ASN A 84 -14.18 -8.77 14.88
C ASN A 84 -13.19 -9.92 15.08
N GLY A 85 -12.02 -9.61 15.61
CA GLY A 85 -10.98 -10.60 15.83
C GLY A 85 -9.80 -10.04 16.62
N ASN A 86 -8.69 -10.78 16.57
CA ASN A 86 -7.45 -10.49 17.28
C ASN A 86 -6.33 -10.14 16.30
N GLY A 87 -5.30 -9.46 16.79
CA GLY A 87 -4.23 -8.94 15.93
C GLY A 87 -4.60 -7.59 15.32
N VAL A 88 -3.78 -7.10 14.39
CA VAL A 88 -3.94 -5.77 13.79
C VAL A 88 -4.68 -5.90 12.46
N ALA A 89 -3.97 -6.39 11.45
CA ALA A 89 -4.51 -6.70 10.14
C ALA A 89 -3.61 -7.75 9.47
N TYR A 90 -4.07 -8.32 8.37
CA TYR A 90 -3.25 -9.16 7.50
C TYR A 90 -3.79 -9.16 6.07
N ASN A 91 -2.89 -9.37 5.12
CA ASN A 91 -3.22 -9.61 3.72
C ASN A 91 -3.35 -11.12 3.44
N SER A 92 -4.32 -11.49 2.60
CA SER A 92 -4.65 -12.89 2.30
C SER A 92 -5.07 -13.05 0.83
N ASN A 93 -5.44 -14.28 0.45
CA ASN A 93 -5.95 -14.63 -0.88
C ASN A 93 -5.07 -14.09 -2.02
N LEU A 94 -3.77 -14.38 -1.95
CA LEU A 94 -2.76 -13.96 -2.94
C LEU A 94 -2.74 -12.45 -3.23
N GLY A 95 -3.05 -11.60 -2.25
CA GLY A 95 -3.04 -10.15 -2.42
C GLY A 95 -4.42 -9.51 -2.64
N ASN A 96 -5.49 -10.30 -2.74
CA ASN A 96 -6.82 -9.78 -3.08
C ASN A 96 -7.66 -9.41 -1.84
N GLU A 97 -7.24 -9.82 -0.65
CA GLU A 97 -8.02 -9.60 0.58
C GLU A 97 -7.15 -9.00 1.68
N ILE A 98 -7.69 -8.00 2.36
CA ILE A 98 -7.09 -7.39 3.54
C ILE A 98 -8.09 -7.53 4.66
N HIS A 99 -7.69 -8.14 5.77
CA HIS A 99 -8.52 -8.32 6.96
C HIS A 99 -8.04 -7.39 8.05
N PHE A 100 -8.89 -6.47 8.49
CA PHE A 100 -8.58 -5.53 9.55
C PHE A 100 -9.44 -5.83 10.77
N ASN A 101 -8.78 -6.10 11.89
CA ASN A 101 -9.44 -6.42 13.15
C ASN A 101 -9.94 -5.15 13.86
N ALA A 102 -11.26 -5.01 13.96
CA ALA A 102 -11.88 -3.93 14.72
C ALA A 102 -11.52 -3.98 16.22
N GLY A 103 -11.19 -5.16 16.75
CA GLY A 103 -10.69 -5.31 18.13
C GLY A 103 -9.44 -4.46 18.40
N TYR A 104 -8.54 -4.34 17.41
CA TYR A 104 -7.37 -3.46 17.50
C TYR A 104 -7.79 -1.98 17.51
N LEU A 105 -8.67 -1.56 16.59
CA LEU A 105 -9.16 -0.18 16.53
C LEU A 105 -9.81 0.27 17.85
N ALA A 106 -10.53 -0.63 18.52
CA ALA A 106 -11.12 -0.34 19.82
C ALA A 106 -10.08 0.16 20.84
N GLY A 107 -8.87 -0.41 20.82
CA GLY A 107 -7.76 -0.03 21.71
C GLY A 107 -6.94 1.18 21.24
N VAL A 108 -7.07 1.62 19.99
CA VAL A 108 -6.33 2.79 19.49
C VAL A 108 -6.81 4.07 20.18
N SER A 109 -5.87 4.85 20.70
CA SER A 109 -6.13 6.19 21.25
C SER A 109 -5.43 7.25 20.39
N GLY A 110 -5.95 8.47 20.42
CA GLY A 110 -5.44 9.56 19.58
C GLY A 110 -6.06 9.54 18.18
N ASP A 111 -5.23 9.73 17.15
CA ASP A 111 -5.69 9.83 15.76
C ASP A 111 -5.96 8.44 15.15
N VAL A 112 -7.15 7.91 15.43
CA VAL A 112 -7.62 6.59 14.97
C VAL A 112 -7.64 6.51 13.44
N LYS A 113 -7.99 7.61 12.77
CA LYS A 113 -8.04 7.68 11.31
C LYS A 113 -6.66 7.56 10.69
N ARG A 114 -5.66 8.25 11.25
CA ARG A 114 -4.27 8.13 10.82
C ARG A 114 -3.72 6.73 11.05
N GLU A 115 -4.02 6.10 12.18
CA GLU A 115 -3.56 4.72 12.46
C GLU A 115 -4.15 3.72 11.47
N PHE A 116 -5.48 3.76 11.28
CA PHE A 116 -6.17 2.93 10.29
C PHE A 116 -5.55 3.11 8.89
N THR A 117 -5.36 4.37 8.47
CA THR A 117 -4.78 4.68 7.17
C THR A 117 -3.38 4.09 7.02
N GLY A 118 -2.53 4.24 8.03
CA GLY A 118 -1.18 3.68 8.01
C GLY A 118 -1.15 2.14 7.92
N VAL A 119 -2.03 1.46 8.65
CA VAL A 119 -2.15 0.00 8.59
C VAL A 119 -2.65 -0.44 7.21
N VAL A 120 -3.66 0.20 6.63
CA VAL A 120 -4.12 -0.15 5.27
C VAL A 120 -3.01 0.08 4.24
N TYR A 121 -2.22 1.15 4.36
CA TYR A 121 -1.06 1.37 3.50
C TYR A 121 -0.03 0.24 3.61
N HIS A 122 0.20 -0.27 4.81
CA HIS A 122 1.07 -1.43 5.02
C HIS A 122 0.49 -2.68 4.34
N GLU A 123 -0.78 -3.02 4.59
CA GLU A 123 -1.37 -4.26 4.05
C GLU A 123 -1.54 -4.26 2.53
N VAL A 124 -1.75 -3.09 1.91
CA VAL A 124 -1.82 -2.95 0.45
C VAL A 124 -0.47 -3.25 -0.21
N VAL A 125 0.64 -3.05 0.49
CA VAL A 125 1.98 -3.39 -0.04
C VAL A 125 2.07 -4.88 -0.35
N HIS A 126 1.52 -5.73 0.53
CA HIS A 126 1.50 -7.19 0.35
C HIS A 126 0.70 -7.65 -0.87
N SER A 127 -0.19 -6.82 -1.42
CA SER A 127 -0.87 -7.08 -2.70
C SER A 127 0.04 -6.89 -3.91
N TRP A 128 1.02 -5.98 -3.83
CA TRP A 128 1.78 -5.48 -4.99
C TRP A 128 3.25 -5.83 -4.99
N GLN A 129 3.85 -6.01 -3.81
CA GLN A 129 5.24 -6.42 -3.69
C GLN A 129 5.43 -7.88 -4.13
N TRP A 130 6.63 -8.15 -4.63
CA TRP A 130 7.07 -9.50 -4.97
C TRP A 130 7.56 -10.22 -3.72
N ASP A 131 7.47 -11.55 -3.74
CA ASP A 131 7.78 -12.40 -2.58
C ASP A 131 9.29 -12.50 -2.31
N GLY A 132 9.65 -12.75 -1.05
CA GLY A 132 11.03 -12.70 -0.58
C GLY A 132 11.13 -13.03 0.91
N PRO A 133 12.28 -12.75 1.55
CA PRO A 133 12.47 -13.07 2.97
C PRO A 133 11.47 -12.32 3.85
N GLY A 134 10.80 -13.03 4.76
CA GLY A 134 9.68 -12.48 5.54
C GLY A 134 10.00 -11.17 6.27
N GLY A 135 11.20 -11.06 6.87
CA GLY A 135 11.62 -9.82 7.54
C GLY A 135 11.78 -8.63 6.58
N LEU A 136 12.21 -8.88 5.35
CA LEU A 136 12.33 -7.85 4.31
C LEU A 136 10.96 -7.47 3.75
N ILE A 137 10.08 -8.45 3.53
CA ILE A 137 8.69 -8.28 3.05
C ILE A 137 7.91 -7.36 4.00
N GLU A 138 7.98 -7.62 5.29
CA GLU A 138 7.41 -6.73 6.31
C GLU A 138 8.13 -5.37 6.36
N GLY A 139 9.45 -5.36 6.26
CA GLY A 139 10.26 -4.15 6.23
C GLY A 139 9.90 -3.20 5.09
N ILE A 140 9.63 -3.71 3.89
CA ILE A 140 9.19 -2.91 2.74
C ILE A 140 7.80 -2.33 3.01
N ALA A 141 6.88 -3.10 3.59
CA ALA A 141 5.56 -2.61 3.95
C ALA A 141 5.61 -1.50 5.01
N TYR A 142 6.47 -1.63 6.03
CA TYR A 142 6.77 -0.55 6.98
C TYR A 142 7.45 0.66 6.32
N TYR A 143 8.36 0.44 5.35
CA TYR A 143 8.98 1.51 4.58
C TYR A 143 7.95 2.32 3.79
N VAL A 144 7.00 1.66 3.11
CA VAL A 144 5.92 2.38 2.41
C VAL A 144 5.08 3.19 3.38
N ARG A 145 4.68 2.61 4.51
CA ARG A 145 3.93 3.32 5.56
C ARG A 145 4.72 4.54 6.09
N LEU A 146 6.04 4.42 6.22
CA LEU A 146 6.93 5.53 6.58
C LEU A 146 6.93 6.63 5.52
N LYS A 147 7.15 6.29 4.25
CA LYS A 147 7.20 7.27 3.14
C LYS A 147 5.86 7.95 2.89
N ALA A 148 4.76 7.26 3.16
CA ALA A 148 3.41 7.84 3.13
C ALA A 148 3.14 8.80 4.30
N GLY A 149 4.07 8.92 5.24
CA GLY A 149 3.96 9.82 6.38
C GLY A 149 3.05 9.27 7.49
N TYR A 150 2.84 7.95 7.55
CA TYR A 150 1.99 7.28 8.55
C TYR A 150 2.76 6.44 9.57
N ALA A 151 4.06 6.70 9.75
CA ALA A 151 4.81 6.13 10.85
C ALA A 151 4.20 6.57 12.21
N PRO A 152 3.88 5.62 13.11
CA PRO A 152 3.57 5.88 14.51
C PRO A 152 4.69 6.65 15.22
N SER A 153 4.31 7.46 16.20
CA SER A 153 5.25 8.31 16.96
C SER A 153 6.29 7.53 17.77
N HIS A 154 6.02 6.26 18.11
CA HIS A 154 6.92 5.41 18.88
C HIS A 154 7.93 4.66 18.01
N TRP A 155 7.82 4.72 16.68
CA TRP A 155 8.81 4.09 15.80
C TRP A 155 10.18 4.70 16.00
N VAL A 156 11.19 3.87 15.80
CA VAL A 156 12.57 4.30 15.92
C VAL A 156 12.90 5.46 14.96
N GLY A 157 13.73 6.38 15.43
CA GLY A 157 14.30 7.46 14.62
C GLY A 157 15.39 6.96 13.64
N PRO A 158 15.77 7.76 12.63
CA PRO A 158 16.86 7.43 11.71
C PRO A 158 18.19 7.15 12.43
N GLY A 159 18.95 6.17 11.94
CA GLY A 159 20.30 5.86 12.45
C GLY A 159 20.36 5.22 13.84
N ARG A 160 19.25 4.64 14.30
CA ARG A 160 19.13 3.96 15.61
C ARG A 160 19.04 2.44 15.43
N GLY A 161 19.31 1.70 16.50
CA GLY A 161 19.30 0.24 16.53
C GLY A 161 20.70 -0.38 16.41
N ASP A 162 20.81 -1.65 16.78
CA ASP A 162 22.08 -2.39 16.74
C ASP A 162 22.23 -3.17 15.43
N ARG A 163 21.10 -3.59 14.85
CA ARG A 163 21.01 -4.25 13.55
C ARG A 163 19.91 -3.61 12.71
N TRP A 164 20.07 -3.67 11.39
CA TRP A 164 19.09 -3.15 10.45
C TRP A 164 17.79 -3.95 10.42
N ASP A 165 17.82 -5.24 10.79
CA ASP A 165 16.72 -6.21 10.66
C ASP A 165 16.13 -6.68 12.01
N GLN A 166 16.48 -6.03 13.12
CA GLN A 166 16.02 -6.43 14.46
C GLN A 166 14.54 -6.13 14.75
N GLY A 167 13.85 -5.48 13.82
CA GLY A 167 12.45 -5.12 13.91
C GLY A 167 12.02 -4.33 12.67
N TYR A 168 10.73 -4.33 12.37
CA TYR A 168 10.25 -3.81 11.07
C TYR A 168 10.40 -2.29 10.93
N ASP A 169 10.30 -1.53 12.01
CA ASP A 169 10.57 -0.09 12.00
C ASP A 169 12.06 0.22 11.79
N PHE A 170 12.97 -0.58 12.35
CA PHE A 170 14.41 -0.53 12.04
C PHE A 170 14.68 -0.85 10.57
N THR A 171 14.07 -1.91 10.04
CA THR A 171 14.21 -2.29 8.63
C THR A 171 13.70 -1.18 7.72
N ALA A 172 12.57 -0.57 8.03
CA ALA A 172 12.03 0.55 7.26
C ALA A 172 12.97 1.76 7.23
N ARG A 173 13.59 2.11 8.37
CA ARG A 173 14.58 3.20 8.44
C ARG A 173 15.85 2.87 7.66
N PHE A 174 16.29 1.62 7.68
CA PHE A 174 17.42 1.17 6.88
C PHE A 174 17.11 1.25 5.37
N LEU A 175 15.94 0.79 4.94
CA LEU A 175 15.49 0.91 3.55
C LEU A 175 15.35 2.36 3.10
N ASP A 176 14.87 3.25 3.97
CA ASP A 176 14.80 4.70 3.74
C ASP A 176 16.20 5.30 3.52
N TYR A 177 17.15 4.97 4.39
CA TYR A 177 18.55 5.35 4.22
C TYR A 177 19.15 4.85 2.89
N CYS A 178 18.94 3.58 2.54
CA CYS A 178 19.41 3.01 1.28
C CYS A 178 18.80 3.72 0.06
N ASN A 179 17.53 4.11 0.16
CA ASN A 179 16.84 4.85 -0.90
C ASN A 179 17.34 6.31 -1.02
N ASP A 180 17.72 6.95 0.08
CA ASP A 180 18.33 8.29 0.06
C ASP A 180 19.73 8.27 -0.56
N LEU A 181 20.50 7.20 -0.35
CA LEU A 181 21.78 6.99 -1.03
C LEU A 181 21.62 6.75 -2.53
N ARG A 182 20.60 6.00 -2.91
CA ARG A 182 20.28 5.72 -4.32
C ARG A 182 18.78 5.68 -4.51
N ASN A 183 18.25 6.76 -5.08
CA ASN A 183 16.82 6.86 -5.37
C ASN A 183 16.35 5.65 -6.19
N GLY A 184 15.27 5.01 -5.75
CA GLY A 184 14.72 3.81 -6.36
C GLY A 184 15.34 2.50 -5.88
N PHE A 185 16.22 2.53 -4.87
CA PHE A 185 16.83 1.31 -4.33
C PHE A 185 15.78 0.25 -3.93
N VAL A 186 14.76 0.64 -3.18
CA VAL A 186 13.72 -0.29 -2.70
C VAL A 186 12.85 -0.81 -3.85
N ALA A 187 12.57 0.05 -4.83
CA ALA A 187 11.85 -0.34 -6.05
C ALA A 187 12.61 -1.41 -6.85
N GLU A 188 13.92 -1.20 -7.06
CA GLU A 188 14.77 -2.18 -7.75
C GLU A 188 14.91 -3.48 -6.97
N LEU A 189 15.04 -3.39 -5.64
CA LEU A 189 15.08 -4.56 -4.76
C LEU A 189 13.80 -5.40 -4.93
N ASN A 190 12.63 -4.76 -4.78
CA ASN A 190 11.34 -5.40 -5.02
C ASN A 190 11.27 -6.01 -6.43
N LYS A 191 11.67 -5.28 -7.47
CA LYS A 191 11.67 -5.78 -8.85
C LYS A 191 12.53 -7.03 -9.02
N LYS A 192 13.68 -7.11 -8.36
CA LYS A 192 14.56 -8.28 -8.40
C LYS A 192 13.94 -9.51 -7.72
N MET A 193 13.10 -9.31 -6.71
CA MET A 193 12.40 -10.39 -6.02
C MET A 193 11.34 -11.09 -6.88
N ARG A 194 10.91 -10.49 -8.00
CA ARG A 194 9.89 -11.04 -8.93
C ARG A 194 10.16 -12.48 -9.38
N ASN A 195 11.42 -12.79 -9.69
CA ASN A 195 11.79 -14.10 -10.24
C ASN A 195 12.32 -15.06 -9.16
N GLY A 196 12.03 -14.75 -7.89
CA GLY A 196 12.52 -15.46 -6.72
C GLY A 196 13.80 -14.83 -6.15
N TYR A 197 13.78 -14.63 -4.84
CA TYR A 197 14.94 -14.39 -4.00
C TYR A 197 14.81 -15.37 -2.83
N SER A 198 15.72 -16.34 -2.73
CA SER A 198 15.82 -17.23 -1.58
C SER A 198 16.97 -16.77 -0.68
N GLU A 199 16.78 -16.85 0.63
CA GLU A 199 17.90 -16.79 1.58
C GLU A 199 18.86 -17.97 1.40
#